data_AF-A0A2G9U6A7-F1
#
_entry.id   AF-A0A2G9U6A7-F1
#
_cell.length_a   1.000
_cell.length_b   1.000
_cell.length_c   1.000
_cell.angle_alpha   90.00
_cell.angle_beta   90.00
_cell.angle_gamma   90.00
#
_symmetry.space_group_name_H-M   'P 1'
#
loop_
_entity.id
_entity.type
_entity.pdbx_description
1 polymer ?
#
loop_
_entity_poly.entity_id
_entity_poly.type
_entity_poly.pdbx_seq_one_letter_code
_entity_poly.pdbx_strand_id
1 'polypeptide(L)' 'MPQSQASHREGELYAKLLEEYEPLERPVANSSEPDEKNQLVDVNAWLKLSWHDYSLEWDLKDYEGVADLRFK' A
#
# COMPACT_ATOMS: atom_id res chain seq x y z
N MET A 1 23.04 -41.32 9.12
CA MET A 1 21.96 -40.49 8.54
C MET A 1 22.59 -39.53 7.52
N PRO A 2 22.25 -39.59 6.23
CA PRO A 2 22.90 -38.79 5.18
C PRO A 2 22.16 -37.44 5.04
N GLN A 3 22.27 -36.56 6.04
CA GLN A 3 21.63 -35.24 6.00
C GLN A 3 22.59 -34.10 5.61
N SER A 4 23.91 -34.34 5.66
CA SER A 4 24.91 -33.29 5.42
C SER A 4 25.10 -32.94 3.94
N GLN A 5 25.03 -33.92 3.03
CA GLN A 5 25.20 -33.67 1.58
C GLN A 5 23.99 -32.99 0.93
N ALA A 6 22.77 -33.32 1.37
CA ALA A 6 21.55 -32.69 0.85
C ALA A 6 21.51 -31.20 1.21
N SER A 7 21.82 -30.86 2.46
CA SER A 7 21.86 -29.47 2.94
C SER A 7 22.91 -28.62 2.23
N HIS A 8 24.09 -29.18 1.91
CA HIS A 8 25.11 -28.44 1.18
C HIS A 8 24.68 -28.09 -0.24
N ARG A 9 24.07 -29.05 -0.95
CA ARG A 9 23.55 -28.85 -2.31
C ARG A 9 22.37 -27.88 -2.36
N GLU A 10 21.54 -27.87 -1.33
CA GLU A 10 20.46 -26.89 -1.18
C GLU A 10 21.01 -25.47 -1.04
N GLY A 11 22.08 -25.29 -0.26
CA GLY A 11 22.76 -24.00 -0.12
C GLY A 11 23.38 -23.50 -1.43
N GLU A 12 24.03 -24.39 -2.19
CA GLU A 12 24.59 -24.07 -3.51
C GLU A 12 23.49 -23.70 -4.52
N LEU A 13 22.38 -24.44 -4.52
CA LEU A 13 21.24 -24.14 -5.39
C LEU A 13 20.60 -22.80 -5.04
N TYR A 14 20.43 -22.51 -3.75
CA TYR A 14 19.86 -21.24 -3.28
C TYR A 14 20.75 -20.04 -3.65
N ALA A 15 22.07 -20.17 -3.46
CA ALA A 15 23.03 -19.14 -3.86
C ALA A 15 23.00 -18.88 -5.38
N LYS A 16 22.93 -19.95 -6.19
CA LYS A 16 22.86 -19.85 -7.64
C LYS A 16 21.54 -19.22 -8.12
N LEU A 17 20.42 -19.55 -7.49
CA LEU A 17 19.11 -19.00 -7.87
C LEU A 17 18.98 -17.52 -7.53
N LEU A 18 19.68 -17.05 -6.49
CA LEU A 18 19.63 -15.66 -6.05
C LEU A 18 20.70 -14.77 -6.69
N GLU A 19 21.73 -15.36 -7.30
CA GLU A 19 22.76 -14.61 -8.03
C GLU A 19 22.16 -13.76 -9.17
N GLU A 20 21.13 -14.29 -9.84
CA GLU A 20 20.43 -13.63 -10.96
C GLU A 20 19.04 -13.10 -10.56
N TYR A 21 18.63 -13.23 -9.29
CA TYR A 21 17.31 -12.80 -8.84
C TYR A 21 17.33 -11.33 -8.42
N GLU A 22 16.75 -10.47 -9.25
CA GLU A 22 16.51 -9.06 -8.92
C GLU A 22 15.21 -8.90 -8.12
N PRO A 23 15.25 -8.59 -6.80
CA PRO A 23 14.05 -8.55 -5.96
C PRO A 23 13.08 -7.42 -6.32
N LEU A 24 13.54 -6.44 -7.10
CA LEU A 24 12.76 -5.27 -7.51
C LEU A 24 12.11 -5.46 -8.89
N GLU A 25 12.49 -6.49 -9.64
CA GLU A 25 11.79 -6.85 -10.88
C GLU A 25 10.60 -7.73 -10.54
N ARG A 26 9.40 -7.32 -10.98
CA ARG A 26 8.20 -8.14 -10.82
C ARG A 26 8.43 -9.45 -11.57
N PRO A 27 8.31 -10.63 -10.93
CA PRO A 27 8.56 -11.90 -11.61
C PRO A 27 7.44 -12.15 -12.62
N VAL A 28 7.67 -11.73 -13.88
CA VAL A 28 6.75 -11.91 -15.00
C VAL A 28 7.49 -12.65 -16.11
N ALA A 29 7.03 -13.87 -16.42
CA ALA A 29 7.70 -14.73 -17.40
C ALA A 29 7.60 -14.25 -18.86
N ASN A 30 6.71 -13.28 -19.14
CA ASN A 30 6.51 -12.74 -20.49
C ASN A 30 6.12 -11.25 -20.37
N SER A 31 7.06 -10.34 -20.63
CA SER A 31 6.81 -8.89 -20.66
C SER A 31 6.23 -8.40 -21.99
N SER A 32 5.96 -9.31 -22.92
CA SER A 32 5.56 -9.03 -24.30
C SER A 32 4.07 -9.15 -24.58
N GLU A 33 3.24 -9.43 -23.58
CA GLU A 33 1.79 -9.32 -23.70
C GLU A 33 1.30 -8.08 -22.95
N PRO A 34 0.61 -7.14 -23.62
CA PRO A 34 0.17 -5.93 -22.97
C PRO A 34 -0.82 -6.31 -21.88
N ASP A 35 -0.47 -6.00 -20.64
CA ASP A 35 -1.29 -6.24 -19.44
C ASP A 35 -2.45 -5.21 -19.44
N GLU A 36 -3.29 -5.20 -20.49
CA GLU A 36 -4.50 -4.36 -20.64
C GLU A 36 -5.59 -4.73 -19.62
N LYS A 37 -5.35 -5.76 -18.81
CA LYS A 37 -6.28 -6.33 -17.84
C LYS A 37 -6.05 -5.86 -16.40
N ASN A 38 -4.91 -5.26 -16.07
CA ASN A 38 -4.64 -4.76 -14.72
C ASN A 38 -4.92 -3.25 -14.62
N GLN A 39 -6.16 -2.85 -14.92
CA GLN A 39 -6.63 -1.45 -14.82
C GLN A 39 -7.03 -1.05 -13.39
N LEU A 40 -6.68 -1.85 -12.38
CA LEU A 40 -6.90 -1.50 -10.99
C LEU A 40 -5.62 -0.87 -10.41
N VAL A 41 -5.75 0.37 -9.99
CA VAL A 41 -4.69 1.12 -9.30
C VAL A 41 -5.12 1.27 -7.85
N ASP A 42 -4.50 0.49 -6.97
CA ASP A 42 -4.72 0.61 -5.53
C ASP A 42 -3.86 1.75 -4.98
N VAL A 43 -4.48 2.84 -4.52
CA VAL A 43 -3.81 3.99 -3.93
C VAL A 43 -4.24 4.20 -2.49
N ASN A 44 -3.28 4.44 -1.60
CA ASN A 44 -3.56 4.87 -0.23
C ASN A 44 -3.64 6.41 -0.20
N ALA A 45 -4.84 6.94 -0.06
CA ALA A 45 -5.09 8.38 -0.01
C ALA A 45 -5.84 8.75 1.26
N TRP A 46 -5.37 9.80 1.94
CA TRP A 46 -6.08 10.42 3.06
C TRP A 46 -6.97 11.55 2.52
N LEU A 47 -8.29 11.31 2.53
CA LEU A 47 -9.24 12.29 2.03
C LEU A 47 -9.67 13.26 3.14
N LYS A 48 -9.42 14.56 2.94
CA LYS A 48 -9.90 15.64 3.80
C LYS A 48 -10.95 16.46 3.02
N LEU A 49 -12.21 16.37 3.43
CA LEU A 49 -13.26 17.24 2.90
C LEU A 49 -13.54 18.38 3.88
N SER A 50 -13.73 19.58 3.34
CA SER A 50 -14.13 20.78 4.08
C SER A 50 -15.13 21.53 3.24
N TRP A 51 -16.29 21.84 3.80
CA TRP A 51 -17.30 22.68 3.15
C TRP A 51 -17.86 23.68 4.16
N HIS A 52 -18.48 24.75 3.64
CA HIS A 52 -19.12 25.78 4.44
C HIS A 52 -20.63 25.69 4.23
N ASP A 53 -21.37 25.57 5.33
CA ASP A 53 -22.83 25.41 5.33
C ASP A 53 -23.45 26.60 6.07
N TYR A 54 -24.25 27.39 5.34
CA TYR A 54 -24.91 28.59 5.88
C TYR A 54 -25.96 28.27 6.95
N SER A 55 -26.47 27.03 7.00
CA SER A 55 -27.43 26.60 8.01
C SER A 55 -26.76 26.22 9.33
N LEU A 56 -25.43 26.04 9.33
CA LEU A 56 -24.62 25.68 10.50
C LEU A 56 -23.81 26.87 11.01
N GLU A 57 -24.40 28.06 11.00
CA GLU A 57 -23.81 29.29 11.53
C GLU A 57 -24.53 29.73 12.81
N TRP A 58 -23.77 30.22 13.80
CA TRP A 58 -24.30 30.77 15.04
C TRP A 58 -23.41 31.91 15.58
N ASP A 59 -23.94 32.78 16.46
CA ASP A 59 -23.16 33.80 17.15
C ASP A 59 -22.43 33.19 18.37
N LEU A 60 -21.12 33.38 18.45
CA LEU A 60 -20.27 32.92 19.55
C LEU A 60 -20.72 33.46 20.92
N LYS A 61 -21.31 34.65 20.97
CA LYS A 61 -21.75 35.27 22.23
C LYS A 61 -22.90 34.52 22.87
N ASP A 62 -23.75 33.88 22.06
CA ASP A 62 -24.94 33.18 22.54
C ASP A 62 -24.61 31.82 23.15
N TYR A 63 -23.41 31.28 22.85
CA TYR A 63 -22.97 29.94 23.25
C TYR A 63 -21.60 29.96 23.95
N GLU A 64 -21.35 30.96 24.81
CA GLU A 64 -20.13 31.03 25.65
C GLU A 64 -18.79 30.94 24.88
N GLY A 65 -18.78 31.33 23.61
CA GLY A 65 -17.57 31.29 22.76
C GLY A 65 -17.29 29.94 22.10
N VAL A 66 -18.26 29.01 22.03
CA VAL A 66 -18.09 27.73 21.34
C VAL A 66 -17.95 27.94 19.83
N ALA A 67 -16.75 27.65 19.28
CA ALA A 67 -16.43 27.83 17.86
C ALA A 67 -16.46 26.52 17.05
N ASP A 68 -16.33 25.36 17.70
CA ASP A 68 -16.23 24.06 17.01
C ASP A 68 -17.24 23.07 17.59
N LEU A 69 -18.00 22.41 16.71
CA LEU A 69 -18.93 21.34 17.05
C LEU A 69 -18.51 20.05 16.35
N ARG A 70 -18.56 18.93 17.10
CA ARG A 70 -18.27 17.60 16.57
C ARG A 70 -19.46 16.68 16.78
N PHE A 71 -20.06 16.25 15.68
CA PHE A 71 -21.12 15.24 15.68
C PHE A 71 -20.53 13.82 15.83
N LYS A 72 -21.29 12.92 16.48
CA LYS A 72 -20.97 11.50 16.61
C LYS A 72 -21.81 10.67 15.66
#